data_AF-A0AAW3K1V2-F1
#
_entry.id   AF-A0AAW3K1V2-F1
#
_cell.length_a   1.000
_cell.length_b   1.000
_cell.length_c   1.000
_cell.angle_alpha   90.00
_cell.angle_beta   90.00
_cell.angle_gamma   90.00
#
_symmetry.space_group_name_H-M   'P 1'
#
loop_
_entity.id
_entity.type
_entity.pdbx_description
1 polymer ?
#
loop_
_entity_poly.entity_id
_entity_poly.type
_entity_poly.pdbx_seq_one_letter_code
_entity_poly.pdbx_strand_id
1 'polypeptide(L)' 'MSMKKVTVHKMFEEFHQYPIVQYIGEYDERSNLINVYNSFNQKLSRIFGTYQWAQIGTDDIFFIEEDPMYRSFLD' A
#
# COMPACT_ATOMS: atom_id res chain seq x y z
N MET A 1 -5.27 -16.91 5.07
CA MET A 1 -5.21 -15.44 4.91
C MET A 1 -5.03 -14.78 6.27
N SER A 2 -4.34 -13.63 6.33
CA SER A 2 -4.14 -12.88 7.58
C SER A 2 -4.27 -11.36 7.37
N MET A 3 -4.70 -10.64 8.39
CA MET A 3 -4.83 -9.18 8.37
C MET A 3 -3.80 -8.56 9.31
N LYS A 4 -3.00 -7.62 8.82
CA LYS A 4 -1.98 -6.91 9.61
C LYS A 4 -1.98 -5.44 9.27
N LYS A 5 -1.50 -4.60 10.18
CA LYS A 5 -1.25 -3.20 9.87
C LYS A 5 -0.09 -3.08 8.86
N VAL A 6 -0.22 -2.16 7.93
CA VAL A 6 0.81 -1.81 6.95
C VAL A 6 1.05 -0.31 6.95
N THR A 7 2.29 0.07 6.67
CA THR A 7 2.74 1.46 6.62
C THR A 7 2.57 1.96 5.19
N VAL A 8 1.75 3.01 5.04
CA VAL A 8 1.31 3.53 3.75
C VAL A 8 1.68 4.99 3.63
N HIS A 9 2.20 5.34 2.46
CA HIS A 9 2.62 6.69 2.13
C HIS A 9 1.96 7.12 0.85
N LYS A 10 1.33 8.29 0.87
CA LYS A 10 0.72 8.87 -0.33
C LYS A 10 1.81 9.42 -1.24
N MET A 11 1.82 9.03 -2.51
CA MET A 11 2.77 9.54 -3.49
C MET A 11 2.36 10.95 -3.94
N PHE A 12 3.09 11.96 -3.45
CA PHE A 12 3.15 13.33 -3.96
C PHE A 12 4.61 13.79 -3.91
N GLU A 13 4.99 14.85 -4.63
CA GLU A 13 6.37 15.38 -4.60
C GLU A 13 6.86 15.72 -3.18
N GLU A 14 5.92 15.97 -2.25
CA GLU A 14 6.17 16.33 -0.86
C GLU A 14 5.88 15.18 0.12
N PHE A 15 5.86 13.91 -0.31
CA PHE A 15 5.40 12.78 0.54
C PHE A 15 6.10 12.66 1.91
N HIS A 16 7.36 13.11 2.03
CA HIS A 16 8.09 13.17 3.30
C HIS A 16 7.50 14.15 4.33
N GLN A 17 6.60 15.05 3.91
CA GLN A 17 5.92 16.03 4.77
C GLN A 17 4.57 15.52 5.29
N TYR A 18 4.03 14.43 4.73
CA TYR A 18 2.78 13.86 5.18
C TYR A 18 3.00 12.91 6.36
N PRO A 19 2.05 12.87 7.32
CA PRO A 19 2.12 11.92 8.42
C PRO A 19 2.06 10.49 7.89
N ILE A 20 2.86 9.62 8.51
CA ILE A 20 2.82 8.17 8.25
C ILE A 20 1.41 7.66 8.53
N VAL A 21 0.81 6.98 7.55
CA VAL A 21 -0.54 6.42 7.67
C VAL A 21 -0.47 4.91 7.85
N GLN A 22 -1.33 4.36 8.72
CA GLN A 22 -1.47 2.92 8.90
C GLN A 22 -2.78 2.42 8.30
N TYR A 23 -2.70 1.48 7.37
CA TYR A 23 -3.84 0.77 6.78
C TYR A 23 -3.83 -0.71 7.19
N ILE A 24 -4.87 -1.45 6.81
CA ILE A 24 -4.94 -2.90 7.01
C ILE A 24 -4.56 -3.61 5.72
N GLY A 25 -3.46 -4.35 5.74
CA GLY A 25 -3.04 -5.24 4.68
C GLY A 25 -3.61 -6.65 4.86
N GLU A 26 -4.18 -7.18 3.80
CA GLU A 26 -4.60 -8.57 3.67
C GLU A 26 -3.53 -9.36 2.96
N TYR A 27 -3.13 -10.46 3.58
CA TYR A 27 -2.07 -11.33 3.10
C TYR A 27 -2.63 -12.70 2.72
N ASP A 28 -2.16 -13.22 1.60
CA ASP A 28 -2.41 -14.61 1.20
C ASP A 28 -1.66 -15.61 2.10
N GLU A 29 -1.83 -16.91 1.85
CA GLU A 29 -1.17 -17.97 2.63
C GLU A 29 0.35 -18.01 2.47
N ARG A 30 0.87 -17.40 1.41
CA ARG A 30 2.30 -17.27 1.13
C ARG A 30 2.88 -15.96 1.69
N SER A 31 2.10 -15.22 2.48
CA SER A 31 2.46 -13.90 3.03
C SER A 31 2.68 -12.82 1.97
N ASN A 32 2.06 -12.94 0.79
CA ASN A 32 2.02 -11.85 -0.18
C ASN A 32 0.92 -10.87 0.19
N LEU A 33 1.22 -9.57 0.16
CA LEU A 33 0.22 -8.51 0.31
C LEU A 33 -0.66 -8.46 -0.94
N ILE A 34 -1.95 -8.78 -0.78
CA ILE A 34 -2.90 -8.89 -1.92
C ILE A 34 -3.91 -7.75 -1.96
N ASN A 35 -4.36 -7.25 -0.81
CA ASN A 35 -5.29 -6.13 -0.71
C ASN A 35 -4.90 -5.23 0.46
N VAL A 36 -5.23 -3.94 0.36
CA VAL A 36 -4.99 -2.97 1.42
C VAL A 36 -6.26 -2.15 1.62
N TYR A 37 -6.61 -1.89 2.86
CA TYR A 37 -7.85 -1.19 3.23
C TYR A 37 -7.52 0.00 4.12
N ASN A 38 -8.03 1.17 3.74
CA ASN A 38 -7.92 2.36 4.57
C ASN A 38 -8.86 2.31 5.79
N SER A 39 -8.83 3.33 6.64
CA SER A 39 -9.67 3.42 7.85
C SER A 39 -11.18 3.45 7.56
N PHE A 40 -11.58 3.72 6.31
CA PHE A 40 -12.97 3.74 5.86
C PHE A 40 -13.35 2.43 5.14
N ASN A 41 -12.52 1.38 5.23
CA ASN A 41 -12.66 0.11 4.51
C ASN A 41 -12.67 0.25 2.98
N GLN A 42 -12.15 1.36 2.43
CA GLN A 42 -11.97 1.50 0.99
C GLN A 42 -10.72 0.73 0.57
N LYS A 43 -10.82 0.02 -0.56
CA LYS A 43 -9.78 -0.87 -1.06
C LYS A 43 -8.79 -0.13 -1.94
N LEU A 44 -7.51 -0.34 -1.65
CA LEU A 44 -6.40 -0.07 -2.54
C LEU A 44 -6.06 -1.34 -3.31
N SER A 45 -5.77 -1.19 -4.61
CA SER A 45 -5.33 -2.28 -5.47
C SER A 45 -3.97 -1.97 -6.05
N ARG A 46 -3.11 -2.98 -6.12
CA ARG A 46 -1.80 -2.83 -6.74
C ARG A 46 -1.95 -2.54 -8.24
N ILE A 47 -1.18 -1.57 -8.73
CA ILE A 47 -1.00 -1.33 -10.16
C ILE A 47 -0.06 -2.42 -10.68
N PHE A 48 -0.57 -3.27 -11.57
CA PHE A 48 0.17 -4.42 -12.09
C PHE A 48 1.54 -4.04 -12.66
N GLY A 49 2.57 -4.80 -12.29
CA GLY A 49 3.95 -4.56 -12.73
C GLY A 49 4.67 -3.42 -12.01
N THR A 50 4.07 -2.83 -10.98
CA THR A 50 4.67 -1.74 -10.19
C THR A 50 4.50 -1.99 -8.68
N TYR A 51 5.27 -1.27 -7.87
CA TYR A 51 5.10 -1.24 -6.41
C TYR A 51 3.97 -0.30 -5.95
N GLN A 52 3.31 0.38 -6.89
CA GLN A 52 2.32 1.41 -6.60
C GLN A 52 0.94 0.80 -6.32
N TRP A 53 0.21 1.42 -5.41
CA TRP A 53 -1.14 1.05 -5.02
C TRP A 53 -2.09 2.20 -5.28
N ALA A 54 -3.18 1.95 -6.00
CA ALA A 54 -4.19 2.95 -6.29
C ALA A 54 -5.43 2.74 -5.42
N GLN A 55 -5.95 3.82 -4.84
CA GLN A 55 -7.27 3.78 -4.22
C GLN A 55 -8.35 3.84 -5.32
N ILE A 56 -9.23 2.83 -5.35
CA ILE A 56 -10.25 2.70 -6.39
C ILE A 56 -11.21 3.91 -6.34
N GLY A 57 -11.43 4.54 -7.49
CA GLY A 57 -12.34 5.69 -7.63
C GLY A 57 -11.71 7.04 -7.28
N THR A 58 -10.38 7.10 -7.10
CA THR A 58 -9.61 8.32 -6.87
C THR A 58 -8.33 8.29 -7.70
N ASP A 59 -7.66 9.43 -7.85
CA ASP A 59 -6.31 9.51 -8.44
C ASP A 59 -5.19 9.33 -7.40
N ASP A 60 -5.56 8.88 -6.19
CA ASP A 60 -4.61 8.73 -5.09
C ASP A 60 -3.77 7.47 -5.26
N ILE A 61 -2.45 7.68 -5.37
CA ILE A 61 -1.43 6.64 -5.46
C ILE A 61 -0.63 6.57 -4.16
N PHE A 62 -0.26 5.36 -3.78
CA PHE A 62 0.46 5.08 -2.54
C PHE A 62 1.61 4.09 -2.79
N PHE A 63 2.62 4.12 -1.93
CA PHE A 63 3.54 3.00 -1.74
C PHE A 63 3.40 2.43 -0.33
N ILE A 64 3.80 1.17 -0.17
CA ILE A 64 3.62 0.40 1.06
C ILE A 64 4.93 -0.25 1.44
N GLU A 65 5.41 -0.01 2.65
CA GLU A 65 6.75 -0.46 3.09
C GLU A 65 6.86 -1.99 3.19
N GLU A 66 5.76 -2.65 3.53
CA GLU A 66 5.67 -4.11 3.64
C GLU A 66 5.47 -4.79 2.28
N ASP A 67 5.37 -4.04 1.18
CA ASP A 67 5.34 -4.59 -0.17
C ASP A 67 6.75 -5.02 -0.61
N PRO A 68 7.00 -6.31 -0.90
CA PRO A 68 8.30 -6.77 -1.38
C PRO A 68 8.77 -6.06 -2.65
N MET A 69 7.85 -5.64 -3.53
CA MET A 69 8.20 -4.96 -4.78
C MET A 69 8.70 -3.53 -4.54
N TYR A 70 8.22 -2.87 -3.48
CA TYR A 70 8.77 -1.57 -3.07
C TYR A 70 10.17 -1.72 -2.48
N ARG A 71 10.38 -2.74 -1.65
CA ARG A 71 11.71 -3.00 -1.06
C ARG A 71 12.76 -3.26 -2.13
N SER A 72 12.43 -4.04 -3.16
CA SER A 72 13.34 -4.29 -4.29
C SER A 72 13.63 -3.07 -5.17
N PHE A 73 12.86 -1.98 -5.05
CA PHE A 73 13.11 -0.73 -5.77
C PHE A 73 14.13 0.17 -5.04
N LEU A 74 14.31 -0.02 -3.73
CA LEU A 74 15.24 0.78 -2.91
C LEU A 74 16.67 0.20 -2.88
N ASP A 75 16.84 -1.08 -3.22
CA ASP A 75 18.13 -1.76 -3.37
C ASP A 75 18.71 -1.59 -4.80
#